data_AF-F6FJL1-F1
#
_entry.id   AF-F6FJL1-F1
#
_cell.length_a   1.000
_cell.length_b   1.000
_cell.length_c   1.000
_cell.angle_alpha   90.00
_cell.angle_beta   90.00
_cell.angle_gamma   90.00
#
_symmetry.space_group_name_H-M   'P 1'
#
loop_
_entity.id
_entity.type
_entity.pdbx_description
1 polymer ?
#
loop_
_entity_poly.entity_id
_entity_poly.type
_entity_poly.pdbx_seq_one_letter_code
_entity_poly.pdbx_strand_id
1 'polypeptide(L)'
;MRPIPTIALLGLGTAGLGSWYKFHHLKPKTLRQYLEWQGLRLISDSESNYWKAVIEENKELAQKLGIDTSKIDGIKEWCKSHMDSEKYEDIKDSGLLLCVDNPKTVKARIIQLDGGTDRLIHGDDADKKYKVAYVFRKHISGLHSLIGYQPKVGDKGEEQVVFEEATDLFKKWCTSSLDKPLDETLVLNIRELCTPKGFSKVRDYLTGKALLTDSGKDTQLQAKYDKIHNFASYKQDITDNNKDGLKNWCTTKLDEEFSKDLSIFEEILPKVISRCVEGTESTEK
;
A
#
# COMPACT_ATOMS: atom_id res chain seq x y z
N MET A 1 -51.24 0.66 61.93
CA MET A 1 -50.12 1.43 61.33
C MET A 1 -49.40 0.47 60.39
N ARG A 2 -49.19 0.66 59.09
CA ARG A 2 -49.42 1.69 58.07
C ARG A 2 -49.64 0.93 56.74
N PRO A 3 -50.36 1.50 55.76
CA PRO A 3 -50.85 0.80 54.58
C PRO A 3 -49.78 0.63 53.47
N ILE A 4 -50.00 -0.41 52.67
CA ILE A 4 -49.37 -0.70 51.37
C ILE A 4 -49.61 0.49 50.41
N PRO A 5 -48.60 0.98 49.66
CA PRO A 5 -48.87 1.86 48.53
C PRO A 5 -49.12 1.01 47.28
N THR A 6 -50.38 0.67 47.08
CA THR A 6 -50.99 0.59 45.74
C THR A 6 -51.12 2.02 45.20
N ILE A 7 -50.78 2.22 43.91
CA ILE A 7 -50.76 3.45 43.05
C ILE A 7 -49.32 3.57 42.51
N ALA A 8 -48.98 3.38 41.24
CA ALA A 8 -49.70 3.70 40.02
C ALA A 8 -49.39 2.70 38.88
N LEU A 9 -50.40 1.95 38.45
CA LEU A 9 -50.44 1.27 37.15
C LEU A 9 -51.64 1.83 36.39
N LEU A 10 -51.59 3.11 36.04
CA LEU A 10 -52.51 3.76 35.13
C LEU A 10 -51.71 4.75 34.29
N GLY A 11 -51.23 4.29 33.13
CA GLY A 11 -50.44 5.11 32.22
C GLY A 11 -49.77 4.39 31.06
N LEU A 12 -50.25 3.20 30.66
CA LEU A 12 -49.81 2.54 29.42
C LEU A 12 -51.05 2.11 28.63
N GLY A 13 -51.81 3.10 28.20
CA GLY A 13 -53.01 2.89 27.41
C GLY A 13 -53.25 4.02 26.44
N THR A 14 -52.27 4.32 25.56
CA THR A 14 -52.42 4.95 24.23
C THR A 14 -51.06 5.12 23.51
N ALA A 15 -50.16 4.14 23.57
CA ALA A 15 -48.96 4.11 22.72
C ALA A 15 -49.14 3.11 21.57
N GLY A 16 -50.33 3.08 20.94
CA GLY A 16 -50.70 2.02 19.98
C GLY A 16 -51.01 2.48 18.56
N LEU A 17 -51.40 3.75 18.34
CA LEU A 17 -51.91 4.18 17.02
C LEU A 17 -51.36 5.54 16.54
N GLY A 18 -50.96 6.44 17.45
CA GLY A 18 -50.37 7.74 17.08
C GLY A 18 -48.90 7.68 16.64
N SER A 19 -48.16 6.63 17.03
CA SER A 19 -46.77 6.45 16.56
C SER A 19 -46.71 5.97 15.11
N TRP A 20 -47.63 5.11 14.65
CA TRP A 20 -47.59 4.60 13.28
C TRP A 20 -47.84 5.69 12.22
N TYR A 21 -48.72 6.65 12.52
CA TYR A 21 -48.98 7.78 11.64
C TYR A 21 -47.78 8.72 11.47
N LYS A 22 -46.95 8.88 12.52
CA LYS A 22 -45.68 9.63 12.41
C LYS A 22 -44.62 8.86 11.63
N PHE A 23 -44.57 7.53 11.73
CA PHE A 23 -43.63 6.71 10.96
C PHE A 23 -43.94 6.69 9.45
N HIS A 24 -45.22 6.70 9.04
CA HIS A 24 -45.58 6.74 7.62
C HIS A 24 -45.19 8.05 6.92
N HIS A 25 -45.15 9.18 7.64
CA HIS A 25 -44.67 10.46 7.11
C HIS A 25 -43.15 10.65 7.16
N LEU A 26 -42.42 9.73 7.81
CA LEU A 26 -40.97 9.70 7.83
C LEU A 26 -40.37 8.79 6.74
N LYS A 27 -41.22 8.11 5.93
CA LYS A 27 -40.71 7.30 4.81
C LYS A 27 -40.11 8.25 3.76
N PRO A 28 -38.87 8.00 3.32
CA PRO A 28 -38.25 8.76 2.25
C PRO A 28 -39.11 8.72 0.99
N LYS A 29 -39.30 9.88 0.34
CA LYS A 29 -40.11 9.97 -0.88
C LYS A 29 -39.30 9.64 -2.13
N THR A 30 -38.02 9.95 -2.13
CA THR A 30 -37.13 9.73 -3.27
C THR A 30 -35.94 8.86 -2.90
N LEU A 31 -35.26 8.31 -3.91
CA LEU A 31 -34.00 7.58 -3.72
C LEU A 31 -32.96 8.41 -2.96
N ARG A 32 -32.80 9.70 -3.31
CA ARG A 32 -31.91 10.64 -2.62
C ARG A 32 -32.20 10.70 -1.12
N GLN A 33 -33.46 10.98 -0.77
CA GLN A 33 -33.88 11.03 0.63
C GLN A 33 -33.66 9.70 1.33
N TYR A 34 -33.86 8.57 0.63
CA TYR A 34 -33.64 7.25 1.20
C TYR A 34 -32.18 7.03 1.56
N LEU A 35 -31.26 7.33 0.64
CA LEU A 35 -29.83 7.18 0.84
C LEU A 35 -29.30 8.11 1.94
N GLU A 36 -29.69 9.38 1.91
CA GLU A 36 -29.32 10.37 2.93
C GLU A 36 -29.89 10.00 4.31
N TRP A 37 -31.12 9.46 4.36
CA TRP A 37 -31.76 9.00 5.61
C TRP A 37 -31.05 7.78 6.21
N GLN A 38 -30.37 6.96 5.39
CA GLN A 38 -29.47 5.89 5.87
C GLN A 38 -28.11 6.43 6.36
N GLY A 39 -27.89 7.76 6.31
CA GLY A 39 -26.62 8.38 6.68
C GLY A 39 -25.54 8.25 5.60
N LEU A 40 -25.92 7.89 4.37
CA LEU A 40 -24.97 7.71 3.28
C LEU A 40 -24.67 9.03 2.60
N ARG A 41 -23.39 9.25 2.32
CA ARG A 41 -22.92 10.42 1.59
C ARG A 41 -23.04 10.17 0.10
N LEU A 42 -23.81 11.01 -0.59
CA LEU A 42 -23.87 11.00 -2.04
C LEU A 42 -22.55 11.51 -2.62
N ILE A 43 -22.10 10.88 -3.71
CA ILE A 43 -20.87 11.33 -4.39
C ILE A 43 -21.18 12.61 -5.16
N SER A 44 -20.34 13.63 -5.01
CA SER A 44 -20.43 14.88 -5.76
C SER A 44 -19.91 14.71 -7.19
N ASP A 45 -20.46 15.47 -8.13
CA ASP A 45 -20.03 15.47 -9.53
C ASP A 45 -18.54 15.78 -9.73
N SER A 46 -17.94 16.56 -8.82
CA SER A 46 -16.53 16.96 -8.87
C SER A 46 -15.57 15.87 -8.37
N GLU A 47 -16.07 14.85 -7.67
CA GLU A 47 -15.26 13.81 -7.02
C GLU A 47 -14.88 12.67 -7.98
N SER A 48 -14.11 12.97 -9.02
CA SER A 48 -13.75 12.03 -10.08
C SER A 48 -13.20 10.68 -9.57
N ASN A 49 -12.34 10.69 -8.55
CA ASN A 49 -11.75 9.48 -7.97
C ASN A 49 -12.79 8.58 -7.30
N TYR A 50 -13.83 9.15 -6.68
CA TYR A 50 -14.89 8.39 -6.04
C TYR A 50 -15.73 7.65 -7.08
N TRP A 51 -16.04 8.32 -8.20
CA TRP A 51 -16.71 7.68 -9.32
C TRP A 51 -15.87 6.57 -9.96
N LYS A 52 -14.55 6.77 -10.10
CA LYS A 52 -13.65 5.70 -10.57
C LYS A 52 -13.68 4.49 -9.66
N ALA A 53 -13.64 4.70 -8.33
CA ALA A 53 -13.69 3.62 -7.36
C ALA A 53 -14.99 2.81 -7.45
N VAL A 54 -16.12 3.50 -7.60
CA VAL A 54 -17.43 2.85 -7.80
C VAL A 54 -17.46 2.02 -9.07
N ILE A 55 -16.98 2.57 -10.19
CA ILE A 55 -16.94 1.87 -11.49
C ILE A 55 -16.06 0.63 -11.39
N GLU A 56 -14.89 0.73 -10.75
CA GLU A 56 -13.98 -0.39 -10.59
C GLU A 56 -14.62 -1.53 -9.79
N GLU A 57 -15.28 -1.20 -8.68
CA GLU A 57 -15.87 -2.20 -7.77
C GLU A 57 -17.19 -2.79 -8.29
N ASN A 58 -17.99 -2.00 -9.02
CA ASN A 58 -19.34 -2.38 -9.43
C ASN A 58 -19.50 -2.49 -10.96
N LYS A 59 -18.40 -2.74 -11.68
CA LYS A 59 -18.36 -2.81 -13.14
C LYS A 59 -19.42 -3.75 -13.72
N GLU A 60 -19.56 -4.95 -13.15
CA GLU A 60 -20.54 -5.93 -13.61
C GLU A 60 -21.99 -5.45 -13.45
N LEU A 61 -22.30 -4.78 -12.32
CA LEU A 61 -23.62 -4.23 -12.07
C LEU A 61 -23.92 -3.09 -13.07
N ALA A 62 -22.97 -2.19 -13.27
CA ALA A 62 -23.11 -1.09 -14.21
C ALA A 62 -23.34 -1.61 -15.65
N GLN A 63 -22.62 -2.65 -16.06
CA GLN A 63 -22.84 -3.30 -17.36
C GLN A 63 -24.22 -3.95 -17.49
N LYS A 64 -24.71 -4.63 -16.44
CA LYS A 64 -26.07 -5.21 -16.42
C LYS A 64 -27.17 -4.15 -16.56
N LEU A 65 -26.92 -2.95 -16.04
CA LEU A 65 -27.82 -1.80 -16.14
C LEU A 65 -27.67 -1.03 -17.47
N GLY A 66 -26.80 -1.49 -18.38
CA GLY A 66 -26.55 -0.83 -19.67
C GLY A 66 -25.81 0.50 -19.55
N ILE A 67 -25.11 0.74 -18.44
CA ILE A 67 -24.34 1.96 -18.21
C ILE A 67 -22.97 1.81 -18.90
N ASP A 68 -22.57 2.84 -19.66
CA ASP A 68 -21.21 2.90 -20.22
C ASP A 68 -20.18 3.09 -19.10
N THR A 69 -19.44 2.01 -18.78
CA THR A 69 -18.37 2.01 -17.78
C THR A 69 -17.03 2.51 -18.32
N SER A 70 -16.92 2.83 -19.61
CA SER A 70 -15.67 3.34 -20.19
C SER A 70 -15.37 4.77 -19.75
N LYS A 71 -16.40 5.51 -19.31
CA LYS A 71 -16.31 6.89 -18.85
C LYS A 71 -17.08 7.07 -17.55
N ILE A 72 -16.62 8.03 -16.75
CA ILE A 72 -17.28 8.42 -15.50
C ILE A 72 -18.68 9.03 -15.75
N ASP A 73 -18.91 9.62 -16.92
CA ASP A 73 -20.15 10.36 -17.18
C ASP A 73 -21.38 9.44 -17.22
N GLY A 74 -21.24 8.20 -17.71
CA GLY A 74 -22.35 7.25 -17.79
C GLY A 74 -22.96 6.95 -16.41
N ILE A 75 -22.12 6.67 -15.41
CA ILE A 75 -22.62 6.40 -14.05
C ILE A 75 -23.17 7.65 -13.38
N LYS A 76 -22.57 8.82 -13.63
CA LYS A 76 -23.06 10.11 -13.10
C LYS A 76 -24.45 10.44 -13.65
N GLU A 77 -24.65 10.30 -14.94
CA GLU A 77 -25.94 10.53 -15.59
C GLU A 77 -27.00 9.55 -15.10
N TRP A 78 -26.62 8.28 -14.93
CA TRP A 78 -27.51 7.28 -14.33
C TRP A 78 -27.94 7.69 -12.93
N CYS A 79 -27.00 8.04 -12.05
CA CYS A 79 -27.33 8.52 -10.72
C CYS A 79 -28.23 9.77 -10.77
N LYS A 80 -27.86 10.81 -11.53
CA LYS A 80 -28.66 12.04 -11.65
C LYS A 80 -30.10 11.79 -12.08
N SER A 81 -30.31 10.91 -13.07
CA SER A 81 -31.64 10.60 -13.61
C SER A 81 -32.52 9.79 -12.66
N HIS A 82 -31.94 9.10 -11.68
CA HIS A 82 -32.65 8.17 -10.79
C HIS A 82 -32.80 8.68 -9.35
N MET A 83 -32.01 9.68 -8.93
CA MET A 83 -31.96 10.15 -7.54
C MET A 83 -33.26 10.75 -7.03
N ASP A 84 -34.03 11.40 -7.91
CA ASP A 84 -35.32 12.00 -7.55
C ASP A 84 -36.51 11.08 -7.88
N SER A 85 -36.26 9.81 -8.20
CA SER A 85 -37.30 8.80 -8.44
C SER A 85 -38.07 8.45 -7.16
N GLU A 86 -39.40 8.53 -7.23
CA GLU A 86 -40.29 8.09 -6.15
C GLU A 86 -40.50 6.57 -6.12
N LYS A 87 -40.32 5.90 -7.27
CA LYS A 87 -40.38 4.44 -7.40
C LYS A 87 -39.01 3.83 -7.13
N TYR A 88 -38.37 4.25 -6.05
CA TYR A 88 -36.98 3.90 -5.79
C TYR A 88 -36.77 2.47 -5.29
N GLU A 89 -37.83 1.75 -4.89
CA GLU A 89 -37.72 0.40 -4.34
C GLU A 89 -37.00 -0.59 -5.28
N ASP A 90 -37.17 -0.44 -6.60
CA ASP A 90 -36.57 -1.30 -7.62
C ASP A 90 -35.10 -0.95 -7.93
N ILE A 91 -34.65 0.23 -7.53
CA ILE A 91 -33.34 0.79 -7.89
C ILE A 91 -32.48 1.16 -6.68
N LYS A 92 -33.01 1.04 -5.46
CA LYS A 92 -32.33 1.45 -4.23
C LYS A 92 -31.03 0.70 -3.99
N ASP A 93 -30.99 -0.59 -4.31
CA ASP A 93 -29.80 -1.42 -4.14
C ASP A 93 -28.73 -0.99 -5.14
N SER A 94 -29.11 -0.68 -6.39
CA SER A 94 -28.20 -0.10 -7.37
C SER A 94 -27.72 1.29 -6.94
N GLY A 95 -28.61 2.14 -6.43
CA GLY A 95 -28.26 3.47 -5.92
C GLY A 95 -27.28 3.43 -4.75
N LEU A 96 -27.45 2.47 -3.84
CA LEU A 96 -26.55 2.20 -2.70
C LEU A 96 -25.13 1.81 -3.13
N LEU A 97 -24.99 1.25 -4.33
CA LEU A 97 -23.70 0.79 -4.84
C LEU A 97 -23.05 1.80 -5.78
N LEU A 98 -23.87 2.54 -6.54
CA LEU A 98 -23.40 3.36 -7.65
C LEU A 98 -23.34 4.86 -7.33
N CYS A 99 -24.16 5.37 -6.39
CA CYS A 99 -24.36 6.81 -6.22
C CYS A 99 -23.86 7.36 -4.88
N VAL A 100 -23.34 6.51 -4.00
CA VAL A 100 -22.87 6.87 -2.66
C VAL A 100 -21.42 6.50 -2.45
N ASP A 101 -20.76 7.25 -1.58
CA ASP A 101 -19.42 6.98 -1.10
C ASP A 101 -19.44 5.82 -0.11
N ASN A 102 -19.34 4.60 -0.66
CA ASN A 102 -19.37 3.36 0.12
C ASN A 102 -18.42 2.30 -0.46
N PRO A 103 -17.10 2.53 -0.39
CA PRO A 103 -16.12 1.55 -0.89
C PRO A 103 -16.21 0.26 -0.08
N LYS A 104 -16.38 -0.89 -0.73
CA LYS A 104 -16.42 -2.19 -0.05
C LYS A 104 -15.06 -2.84 0.05
N THR A 105 -14.13 -2.48 -0.83
CA THR A 105 -12.81 -3.07 -0.95
C THR A 105 -11.69 -2.09 -0.63
N VAL A 106 -10.55 -2.63 -0.22
CA VAL A 106 -9.30 -1.85 -0.06
C VAL A 106 -8.91 -1.18 -1.38
N LYS A 107 -9.07 -1.87 -2.51
CA LYS A 107 -8.80 -1.34 -3.86
C LYS A 107 -9.62 -0.08 -4.14
N ALA A 108 -10.94 -0.15 -3.94
CA ALA A 108 -11.83 0.99 -4.16
C ALA A 108 -11.41 2.18 -3.30
N ARG A 109 -11.09 1.95 -2.02
CA ARG A 109 -10.62 3.02 -1.12
C ARG A 109 -9.29 3.64 -1.57
N ILE A 110 -8.34 2.83 -2.03
CA ILE A 110 -7.08 3.36 -2.60
C ILE A 110 -7.35 4.22 -3.83
N ILE A 111 -8.25 3.80 -4.72
CA ILE A 111 -8.63 4.59 -5.91
C ILE A 111 -9.24 5.93 -5.50
N GLN A 112 -10.09 5.98 -4.46
CA GLN A 112 -10.64 7.25 -3.96
C GLN A 112 -9.53 8.21 -3.51
N LEU A 113 -8.56 7.70 -2.75
CA LEU A 113 -7.49 8.51 -2.14
C LEU A 113 -6.40 8.92 -3.13
N ASP A 114 -5.96 8.00 -3.98
CA ASP A 114 -4.77 8.16 -4.83
C ASP A 114 -5.12 8.33 -6.33
N GLY A 115 -6.39 8.17 -6.69
CA GLY A 115 -6.90 8.32 -8.07
C GLY A 115 -6.72 7.11 -8.98
N GLY A 116 -6.11 6.04 -8.45
CA GLY A 116 -5.82 4.79 -9.14
C GLY A 116 -4.92 3.89 -8.29
N THR A 117 -4.60 2.70 -8.81
CA THR A 117 -3.61 1.79 -8.20
C THR A 117 -2.22 1.92 -8.81
N ASP A 118 -2.01 2.93 -9.68
CA ASP A 118 -0.79 3.07 -10.48
C ASP A 118 0.47 3.29 -9.63
N ARG A 119 0.30 3.82 -8.41
CA ARG A 119 1.38 4.04 -7.43
C ARG A 119 1.85 2.74 -6.77
N LEU A 120 1.06 1.68 -6.83
CA LEU A 120 1.43 0.38 -6.28
C LEU A 120 2.35 -0.37 -7.25
N ILE A 121 2.97 -1.46 -6.79
CA ILE A 121 3.81 -2.31 -7.63
C ILE A 121 2.91 -3.15 -8.56
N HIS A 122 3.00 -2.86 -9.86
CA HIS A 122 2.34 -3.60 -10.95
C HIS A 122 3.20 -3.59 -12.23
N GLY A 123 2.74 -4.30 -13.27
CA GLY A 123 3.36 -4.37 -14.59
C GLY A 123 4.47 -5.42 -14.73
N ASP A 124 5.17 -5.39 -15.86
CA ASP A 124 6.13 -6.44 -16.26
C ASP A 124 7.36 -6.53 -15.34
N ASP A 125 7.78 -5.42 -14.73
CA ASP A 125 8.89 -5.36 -13.76
C ASP A 125 8.44 -5.52 -12.29
N ALA A 126 7.20 -5.96 -12.05
CA ALA A 126 6.65 -6.07 -10.70
C ALA A 126 7.52 -6.95 -9.79
N ASP A 127 8.03 -8.08 -10.30
CA ASP A 127 8.81 -9.03 -9.50
C ASP A 127 10.09 -8.39 -8.96
N LYS A 128 10.85 -7.70 -9.81
CA LYS A 128 12.05 -6.97 -9.37
C LYS A 128 11.71 -5.90 -8.35
N LYS A 129 10.62 -5.16 -8.57
CA LYS A 129 10.17 -4.10 -7.64
C LYS A 129 9.75 -4.67 -6.29
N TYR A 130 9.07 -5.83 -6.26
CA TYR A 130 8.72 -6.52 -5.01
C TYR A 130 9.96 -7.02 -4.27
N LYS A 131 10.95 -7.56 -4.98
CA LYS A 131 12.24 -7.98 -4.38
C LYS A 131 12.96 -6.80 -3.73
N VAL A 132 13.14 -5.70 -4.47
CA VAL A 132 13.75 -4.47 -3.94
C VAL A 132 12.95 -3.93 -2.75
N ALA A 133 11.62 -3.87 -2.87
CA ALA A 133 10.74 -3.44 -1.80
C ALA A 133 10.91 -4.28 -0.53
N TYR A 134 10.94 -5.61 -0.65
CA TYR A 134 11.10 -6.53 0.46
C TYR A 134 12.44 -6.36 1.17
N VAL A 135 13.55 -6.28 0.42
CA VAL A 135 14.90 -6.09 0.97
C VAL A 135 14.94 -4.96 2.00
N PHE A 136 14.30 -3.82 1.69
CA PHE A 136 14.29 -2.64 2.53
C PHE A 136 13.18 -2.63 3.58
N ARG A 137 12.21 -3.55 3.50
CA ARG A 137 11.06 -3.61 4.40
C ARG A 137 11.12 -4.80 5.36
N LYS A 138 11.95 -5.82 5.09
CA LYS A 138 12.07 -7.04 5.91
C LYS A 138 12.41 -6.78 7.38
N HIS A 139 13.05 -5.65 7.68
CA HIS A 139 13.38 -5.23 9.04
C HIS A 139 12.24 -4.49 9.77
N ILE A 140 11.11 -4.22 9.10
CA ILE A 140 9.91 -3.65 9.73
C ILE A 140 9.31 -4.72 10.65
N SER A 141 9.18 -4.38 11.93
CA SER A 141 8.59 -5.27 12.92
C SER A 141 7.19 -5.72 12.48
N GLY A 142 6.95 -7.03 12.54
CA GLY A 142 5.67 -7.63 12.15
C GLY A 142 5.47 -7.89 10.65
N LEU A 143 6.38 -7.45 9.75
CA LEU A 143 6.20 -7.70 8.31
C LEU A 143 6.13 -9.19 7.97
N HIS A 144 7.03 -10.01 8.53
CA HIS A 144 7.01 -11.46 8.32
C HIS A 144 5.67 -12.07 8.73
N SER A 145 5.15 -11.71 9.91
CA SER A 145 3.83 -12.15 10.36
C SER A 145 2.70 -11.66 9.44
N LEU A 146 2.80 -10.42 8.95
CA LEU A 146 1.79 -9.81 8.08
C LEU A 146 1.65 -10.55 6.74
N ILE A 147 2.79 -10.93 6.15
CA ILE A 147 2.83 -11.65 4.86
C ILE A 147 2.70 -13.17 5.03
N GLY A 148 2.60 -13.66 6.27
CA GLY A 148 2.53 -15.09 6.56
C GLY A 148 3.85 -15.84 6.35
N TYR A 149 4.98 -15.14 6.42
CA TYR A 149 6.31 -15.72 6.31
C TYR A 149 6.88 -16.04 7.70
N GLN A 150 7.49 -17.21 7.83
CA GLN A 150 8.18 -17.65 9.04
C GLN A 150 9.59 -18.06 8.66
N PRO A 151 10.61 -17.22 8.95
CA PRO A 151 12.00 -17.58 8.65
C PRO A 151 12.42 -18.81 9.45
N LYS A 152 13.23 -19.66 8.84
CA LYS A 152 13.86 -20.77 9.56
C LYS A 152 14.94 -20.21 10.46
N VAL A 153 14.98 -20.65 11.72
CA VAL A 153 16.05 -20.27 12.64
C VAL A 153 17.18 -21.27 12.49
N GLY A 154 18.35 -20.80 12.06
CA GLY A 154 19.54 -21.64 11.96
C GLY A 154 20.11 -21.99 13.34
N ASP A 155 21.10 -22.89 13.35
CA ASP A 155 21.71 -23.43 14.58
C ASP A 155 22.35 -22.36 15.50
N LYS A 156 22.61 -21.16 14.95
CA LYS A 156 23.19 -20.01 15.68
C LYS A 156 22.15 -18.97 16.12
N GLY A 157 20.85 -19.24 15.93
CA GLY A 157 19.77 -18.30 16.24
C GLY A 157 19.53 -17.24 15.17
N GLU A 158 20.24 -17.29 14.04
CA GLU A 158 20.07 -16.37 12.91
C GLU A 158 18.89 -16.79 12.03
N GLU A 159 18.07 -15.82 11.63
CA GLU A 159 16.98 -16.04 10.67
C GLU A 159 17.54 -16.32 9.27
N GLN A 160 17.33 -17.53 8.76
CA GLN A 160 17.59 -17.88 7.38
C GLN A 160 16.40 -17.51 6.52
N VAL A 161 16.53 -16.40 5.78
CA VAL A 161 15.51 -15.92 4.86
C VAL A 161 15.68 -16.59 3.50
N VAL A 162 14.66 -17.33 3.06
CA VAL A 162 14.57 -17.81 1.69
C VAL A 162 14.00 -16.65 0.85
N PHE A 163 14.90 -15.92 0.18
CA PHE A 163 14.57 -14.65 -0.45
C PHE A 163 13.39 -14.74 -1.43
N GLU A 164 13.42 -15.71 -2.35
CA GLU A 164 12.36 -15.91 -3.35
C GLU A 164 11.00 -16.16 -2.68
N GLU A 165 10.94 -17.11 -1.73
CA GLU A 165 9.71 -17.45 -1.01
C GLU A 165 9.10 -16.25 -0.26
N ALA A 166 9.95 -15.51 0.47
CA ALA A 166 9.49 -14.35 1.21
C ALA A 166 8.97 -13.24 0.29
N THR A 167 9.61 -13.04 -0.87
CA THR A 167 9.19 -12.04 -1.85
C THR A 167 7.91 -12.43 -2.58
N ASP A 168 7.70 -13.72 -2.85
CA ASP A 168 6.47 -14.25 -3.42
C ASP A 168 5.29 -14.10 -2.47
N LEU A 169 5.49 -14.41 -1.18
CA LEU A 169 4.48 -14.19 -0.14
C LEU A 169 4.15 -12.71 0.00
N PHE A 170 5.15 -11.83 -0.04
CA PHE A 170 4.94 -10.40 0.01
C PHE A 170 4.15 -9.87 -1.20
N LYS A 171 4.52 -10.29 -2.42
CA LYS A 171 3.79 -9.97 -3.65
C LYS A 171 2.34 -10.45 -3.55
N LYS A 172 2.12 -11.70 -3.15
CA LYS A 172 0.79 -12.29 -2.98
C LYS A 172 -0.03 -11.56 -1.93
N TRP A 173 0.58 -11.16 -0.81
CA TRP A 173 -0.09 -10.38 0.22
C TRP A 173 -0.53 -9.01 -0.31
N CYS A 174 0.34 -8.31 -1.04
CA CYS A 174 0.01 -7.02 -1.65
C CYS A 174 -1.14 -7.13 -2.64
N THR A 175 -1.11 -8.10 -3.56
CA THR A 175 -2.15 -8.24 -4.60
C THR A 175 -3.48 -8.74 -4.04
N SER A 176 -3.47 -9.80 -3.24
CA SER A 176 -4.70 -10.38 -2.67
C SER A 176 -5.38 -9.48 -1.65
N SER A 177 -4.66 -8.54 -1.04
CA SER A 177 -5.24 -7.63 -0.05
C SER A 177 -6.05 -6.50 -0.67
N LEU A 178 -5.90 -6.22 -1.97
CA LEU A 178 -6.70 -5.22 -2.67
C LEU A 178 -8.18 -5.59 -2.72
N ASP A 179 -8.48 -6.88 -2.89
CA ASP A 179 -9.84 -7.39 -3.02
C ASP A 179 -10.50 -7.73 -1.67
N LYS A 180 -9.78 -7.54 -0.56
CA LYS A 180 -10.33 -7.76 0.78
C LYS A 180 -11.36 -6.69 1.15
N PRO A 181 -12.29 -7.00 2.09
CA PRO A 181 -13.19 -6.01 2.67
C PRO A 181 -12.43 -4.80 3.18
N LEU A 182 -13.07 -3.63 3.10
CA LEU A 182 -12.50 -2.37 3.54
C LEU A 182 -12.02 -2.47 5.00
N ASP A 183 -10.72 -2.22 5.16
CA ASP A 183 -10.06 -2.02 6.44
C ASP A 183 -9.05 -0.88 6.26
N GLU A 184 -9.24 0.23 6.98
CA GLU A 184 -8.40 1.43 6.83
C GLU A 184 -6.94 1.17 7.24
N THR A 185 -6.68 0.24 8.18
CA THR A 185 -5.31 -0.15 8.54
C THR A 185 -4.66 -0.90 7.39
N LEU A 186 -5.40 -1.80 6.74
CA LEU A 186 -4.93 -2.51 5.56
C LEU A 186 -4.69 -1.56 4.39
N VAL A 187 -5.56 -0.57 4.17
CA VAL A 187 -5.35 0.49 3.16
C VAL A 187 -4.02 1.21 3.41
N LEU A 188 -3.76 1.64 4.65
CA LEU A 188 -2.49 2.30 5.00
C LEU A 188 -1.29 1.39 4.78
N ASN A 189 -1.38 0.12 5.22
CA ASN A 189 -0.30 -0.84 5.05
C ASN A 189 0.00 -1.12 3.57
N ILE A 190 -1.02 -1.24 2.71
CA ILE A 190 -0.81 -1.45 1.27
C ILE A 190 -0.18 -0.21 0.63
N ARG A 191 -0.64 0.99 0.97
CA ARG A 191 -0.08 2.25 0.43
C ARG A 191 1.39 2.42 0.83
N GLU A 192 1.76 2.05 2.04
CA GLU A 192 3.14 2.17 2.53
C GLU A 192 4.05 1.04 2.01
N LEU A 193 3.58 -0.21 2.07
CA LEU A 193 4.41 -1.39 1.82
C LEU A 193 4.43 -1.79 0.34
N CYS A 194 3.32 -1.65 -0.39
CA CYS A 194 3.20 -2.13 -1.77
C CYS A 194 3.53 -1.07 -2.82
N THR A 195 4.09 0.08 -2.41
CA THR A 195 4.61 1.12 -3.31
C THR A 195 6.08 0.81 -3.69
N PRO A 196 6.49 0.95 -4.97
CA PRO A 196 7.86 0.67 -5.39
C PRO A 196 8.85 1.65 -4.75
N LYS A 197 10.09 1.21 -4.56
CA LYS A 197 11.18 2.14 -4.22
C LYS A 197 11.59 2.93 -5.47
N GLY A 198 12.04 4.17 -5.27
CA GLY A 198 12.52 5.05 -6.34
C GLY A 198 13.91 4.70 -6.90
N PHE A 199 14.45 3.54 -6.52
CA PHE A 199 15.77 3.05 -6.89
C PHE A 199 15.72 1.52 -7.01
N SER A 200 16.61 0.93 -7.81
CA SER A 200 16.76 -0.53 -7.93
C SER A 200 18.20 -1.01 -7.78
N LYS A 201 19.18 -0.12 -7.98
CA LYS A 201 20.62 -0.40 -7.87
C LYS A 201 21.27 0.32 -6.70
N VAL A 202 22.44 -0.16 -6.31
CA VAL A 202 23.28 0.47 -5.26
C VAL A 202 23.61 1.91 -5.62
N ARG A 203 23.97 2.20 -6.88
CA ARG A 203 24.24 3.56 -7.38
C ARG A 203 23.06 4.49 -7.16
N ASP A 204 21.86 4.05 -7.54
CA ASP A 204 20.63 4.85 -7.44
C ASP A 204 20.29 5.15 -5.98
N TYR A 205 20.47 4.17 -5.09
CA TYR A 205 20.29 4.34 -3.65
C TYR A 205 21.26 5.38 -3.06
N LEU A 206 22.48 5.45 -3.59
CA LEU A 206 23.51 6.41 -3.17
C LEU A 206 23.43 7.75 -3.92
N THR A 207 22.36 8.01 -4.68
CA THR A 207 22.17 9.30 -5.36
C THR A 207 22.29 10.46 -4.36
N GLY A 208 23.11 11.46 -4.71
CA GLY A 208 23.41 12.61 -3.85
C GLY A 208 24.58 12.38 -2.87
N LYS A 209 25.16 11.18 -2.82
CA LYS A 209 26.43 10.94 -2.13
C LYS A 209 27.60 11.16 -3.09
N ALA A 210 28.66 11.75 -2.54
CA ALA A 210 29.91 11.97 -3.23
C ALA A 210 30.70 10.64 -3.31
N LEU A 211 30.95 10.11 -4.51
CA LEU A 211 31.64 8.82 -4.69
C LEU A 211 33.12 9.06 -4.94
N LEU A 212 33.99 8.21 -4.41
CA LEU A 212 35.45 8.28 -4.61
C LEU A 212 35.87 7.91 -6.04
N THR A 213 34.98 7.28 -6.79
CA THR A 213 35.18 6.96 -8.22
C THR A 213 34.89 8.14 -9.15
N ASP A 214 34.35 9.24 -8.63
CA ASP A 214 34.05 10.44 -9.41
C ASP A 214 35.32 11.13 -9.93
N SER A 215 35.19 11.89 -11.02
CA SER A 215 36.31 12.66 -11.59
C SER A 215 36.90 13.63 -10.57
N GLY A 216 38.22 13.72 -10.50
CA GLY A 216 38.94 14.64 -9.61
C GLY A 216 39.15 14.15 -8.18
N LYS A 217 38.80 12.90 -7.84
CA LYS A 217 38.95 12.35 -6.47
C LYS A 217 40.03 11.29 -6.31
N ASP A 218 41.01 11.29 -7.20
CA ASP A 218 42.06 10.28 -7.25
C ASP A 218 42.88 10.23 -5.95
N THR A 219 43.17 11.39 -5.36
CA THR A 219 43.89 11.50 -4.08
C THR A 219 43.10 10.90 -2.92
N GLN A 220 41.80 11.15 -2.84
CA GLN A 220 40.93 10.60 -1.79
C GLN A 220 40.79 9.08 -1.95
N LEU A 221 40.68 8.60 -3.19
CA LEU A 221 40.65 7.18 -3.49
C LEU A 221 41.97 6.49 -3.11
N GLN A 222 43.11 7.11 -3.40
CA GLN A 222 44.43 6.61 -2.96
C GLN A 222 44.52 6.53 -1.44
N ALA A 223 44.16 7.60 -0.73
CA ALA A 223 44.17 7.62 0.73
C ALA A 223 43.24 6.54 1.34
N LYS A 224 42.11 6.28 0.68
CA LYS A 224 41.19 5.22 1.08
C LYS A 224 41.82 3.85 0.91
N TYR A 225 42.41 3.58 -0.25
CA TYR A 225 43.14 2.35 -0.53
C TYR A 225 44.24 2.12 0.50
N ASP A 226 45.08 3.11 0.76
CA ASP A 226 46.19 3.01 1.73
C ASP A 226 45.69 2.63 3.13
N LYS A 227 44.48 3.08 3.51
CA LYS A 227 43.85 2.73 4.79
C LYS A 227 43.34 1.29 4.86
N ILE A 228 42.80 0.75 3.77
CA ILE A 228 42.02 -0.51 3.81
C ILE A 228 42.67 -1.71 3.11
N HIS A 229 43.71 -1.51 2.29
CA HIS A 229 44.30 -2.57 1.47
C HIS A 229 44.82 -3.77 2.26
N ASN A 230 45.15 -3.57 3.54
CA ASN A 230 45.62 -4.64 4.42
C ASN A 230 44.51 -5.44 5.10
N PHE A 231 43.26 -4.95 5.10
CA PHE A 231 42.13 -5.63 5.74
C PHE A 231 41.83 -6.95 5.05
N ALA A 232 41.47 -7.97 5.85
CA ALA A 232 41.11 -9.29 5.32
C ALA A 232 39.93 -9.21 4.33
N SER A 233 38.91 -8.42 4.67
CA SER A 233 37.74 -8.23 3.81
C SER A 233 38.06 -7.51 2.50
N TYR A 234 39.12 -6.70 2.43
CA TYR A 234 39.60 -6.12 1.17
C TYR A 234 40.24 -7.20 0.30
N LYS A 235 41.20 -7.95 0.87
CA LYS A 235 41.96 -9.01 0.16
C LYS A 235 41.07 -10.14 -0.35
N GLN A 236 39.96 -10.41 0.33
CA GLN A 236 38.95 -11.38 -0.10
C GLN A 236 38.15 -10.89 -1.30
N ASP A 237 37.82 -9.60 -1.35
CA ASP A 237 36.89 -9.04 -2.33
C ASP A 237 37.59 -8.48 -3.59
N ILE A 238 38.88 -8.12 -3.49
CA ILE A 238 39.63 -7.39 -4.51
C ILE A 238 40.96 -8.10 -4.79
N THR A 239 41.09 -8.69 -5.98
CA THR A 239 42.29 -9.41 -6.41
C THR A 239 43.46 -8.46 -6.71
N ASP A 240 43.16 -7.33 -7.35
CA ASP A 240 44.16 -6.32 -7.68
C ASP A 240 44.41 -5.42 -6.47
N ASN A 241 45.46 -5.74 -5.71
CA ASN A 241 45.82 -4.98 -4.52
C ASN A 241 46.49 -3.65 -4.89
N ASN A 242 45.72 -2.75 -5.49
CA ASN A 242 46.09 -1.39 -5.86
C ASN A 242 44.83 -0.49 -5.90
N LYS A 243 45.05 0.83 -6.06
CA LYS A 243 43.99 1.83 -6.17
C LYS A 243 42.99 1.52 -7.29
N ASP A 244 43.46 1.05 -8.45
CA ASP A 244 42.61 0.75 -9.60
C ASP A 244 41.72 -0.47 -9.34
N GLY A 245 42.21 -1.46 -8.59
CA GLY A 245 41.41 -2.58 -8.10
C GLY A 245 40.24 -2.12 -7.22
N LEU A 246 40.50 -1.18 -6.29
CA LEU A 246 39.44 -0.55 -5.50
C LEU A 246 38.45 0.22 -6.38
N LYS A 247 38.94 0.99 -7.35
CA LYS A 247 38.10 1.76 -8.29
C LYS A 247 37.17 0.84 -9.09
N ASN A 248 37.71 -0.24 -9.63
CA ASN A 248 36.99 -1.21 -10.44
C ASN A 248 35.94 -1.91 -9.59
N TRP A 249 36.32 -2.38 -8.39
CA TRP A 249 35.38 -3.00 -7.47
C TRP A 249 34.22 -2.08 -7.10
N CYS A 250 34.51 -0.81 -6.76
CA CYS A 250 33.48 0.19 -6.48
C CYS A 250 32.54 0.36 -7.68
N THR A 251 33.10 0.51 -8.89
CA THR A 251 32.31 0.69 -10.11
C THR A 251 31.39 -0.50 -10.37
N THR A 252 31.91 -1.72 -10.26
CA THR A 252 31.13 -2.95 -10.45
C THR A 252 30.02 -3.09 -9.41
N LYS A 253 30.32 -2.87 -8.13
CA LYS A 253 29.34 -3.06 -7.04
C LYS A 253 28.27 -1.97 -6.98
N LEU A 254 28.55 -0.78 -7.50
CA LEU A 254 27.54 0.28 -7.67
C LEU A 254 26.42 -0.13 -8.65
N ASP A 255 26.73 -0.95 -9.66
CA ASP A 255 25.75 -1.32 -10.69
C ASP A 255 24.95 -2.60 -10.36
N GLU A 256 25.18 -3.18 -9.18
CA GLU A 256 24.41 -4.34 -8.69
C GLU A 256 22.98 -3.95 -8.33
N GLU A 257 22.03 -4.83 -8.70
CA GLU A 257 20.60 -4.67 -8.43
C GLU A 257 20.21 -5.33 -7.11
N PHE A 258 19.49 -4.63 -6.24
CA PHE A 258 18.98 -5.19 -4.98
C PHE A 258 17.96 -6.33 -5.20
N SER A 259 17.44 -6.48 -6.41
CA SER A 259 16.52 -7.55 -6.78
C SER A 259 17.19 -8.93 -6.88
N LYS A 260 18.52 -9.00 -7.00
CA LYS A 260 19.23 -10.27 -7.25
C LYS A 260 19.41 -11.11 -5.99
N ASP A 261 19.82 -10.49 -4.88
CA ASP A 261 20.17 -11.21 -3.65
C ASP A 261 20.14 -10.30 -2.42
N LEU A 262 19.84 -10.87 -1.24
CA LEU A 262 19.83 -10.14 0.04
C LEU A 262 21.22 -9.64 0.44
N SER A 263 22.28 -10.40 0.12
CA SER A 263 23.68 -10.03 0.41
C SER A 263 24.08 -8.71 -0.23
N ILE A 264 23.42 -8.28 -1.31
CA ILE A 264 23.68 -6.98 -1.93
C ILE A 264 23.37 -5.84 -0.96
N PHE A 265 22.28 -5.97 -0.19
CA PHE A 265 21.92 -4.99 0.83
C PHE A 265 22.65 -5.23 2.16
N GLU A 266 22.80 -6.48 2.57
CA GLU A 266 23.33 -6.82 3.91
C GLU A 266 24.86 -6.75 3.98
N GLU A 267 25.56 -7.10 2.91
CA GLU A 267 27.02 -7.23 2.90
C GLU A 267 27.68 -6.24 1.92
N ILE A 268 27.20 -6.17 0.68
CA ILE A 268 27.82 -5.36 -0.37
C ILE A 268 27.59 -3.88 -0.13
N LEU A 269 26.35 -3.44 0.13
CA LEU A 269 26.02 -2.03 0.30
C LEU A 269 26.81 -1.39 1.45
N PRO A 270 26.92 -1.97 2.67
CA PRO A 270 27.76 -1.41 3.72
C PRO A 270 29.23 -1.30 3.32
N LYS A 271 29.78 -2.30 2.61
CA LYS A 271 31.14 -2.25 2.07
C LYS A 271 31.29 -1.15 1.02
N VAL A 272 30.32 -0.98 0.11
CA VAL A 272 30.33 0.10 -0.90
C VAL A 272 30.28 1.47 -0.21
N ILE A 273 29.40 1.65 0.78
CA ILE A 273 29.35 2.89 1.56
C ILE A 273 30.72 3.14 2.20
N SER A 274 31.25 2.16 2.92
CA SER A 274 32.50 2.30 3.65
C SER A 274 33.72 2.46 2.75
N ARG A 275 33.75 1.89 1.54
CA ARG A 275 34.93 1.86 0.66
C ARG A 275 34.89 2.90 -0.46
N CYS A 276 33.70 3.28 -0.91
CA CYS A 276 33.49 4.04 -2.14
C CYS A 276 32.82 5.41 -1.91
N VAL A 277 32.20 5.66 -0.74
CA VAL A 277 31.59 6.95 -0.44
C VAL A 277 32.57 7.83 0.35
N GLU A 278 32.70 9.07 -0.10
CA GLU A 278 33.58 10.06 0.51
C GLU A 278 33.15 10.42 1.95
N GLY A 279 34.13 10.65 2.83
CA GLY A 279 33.87 11.06 4.22
C GLY A 279 33.34 9.95 5.14
N THR A 280 33.27 8.69 4.68
CA THR A 280 32.84 7.57 5.52
C THR A 280 34.02 6.93 6.26
N GLU A 281 33.79 6.55 7.52
CA GLU A 281 34.77 5.77 8.27
C GLU A 281 34.84 4.33 7.74
N SER A 282 36.07 3.81 7.71
CA SER A 282 36.32 2.40 7.43
C SER A 282 36.48 1.67 8.74
N THR A 283 35.52 0.79 9.03
CA THR A 283 35.60 -0.14 10.16
C THR A 283 36.00 -1.50 9.64
N GLU A 284 36.89 -2.17 10.35
CA GLU A 284 37.23 -3.57 10.08
C GLU A 284 36.03 -4.41 10.53
N LYS A 285 35.30 -4.95 9.55
CA LYS A 285 34.30 -6.00 9.72
C LYS A 285 34.57 -7.08 8.69
#